data_AF-A0AAU6JTB0-F1
#
_entry.id   AF-A0AAU6JTB0-F1
#
_cell.length_a   1.000
_cell.length_b   1.000
_cell.length_c   1.000
_cell.angle_alpha   90.00
_cell.angle_beta   90.00
_cell.angle_gamma   90.00
#
_symmetry.space_group_name_H-M   'P 1'
#
loop_
_entity.id
_entity.type
_entity.pdbx_description
1 polymer ?
#
loop_
_entity_poly.entity_id
_entity_poly.type
_entity_poly.pdbx_seq_one_letter_code
_entity_poly.pdbx_strand_id
1 'polypeptide(L)'
;MSARLNNAQPYAIGLFRIVVGLLFACHGARSLFGVLGGEETVAAGTWPGWYAAVIELVGGTLVLLGLGTRAASFIASGAMAYAYFDVHQPSALMPIQNQGELAAAFCWAFFLLVFTGSGAFGLDRFLAKRSSGATKPSRDKSPVAA
;
A
#
# COMPACT_ATOMS: atom_id res chain seq x y z
N MET A 1 -23.36 -6.65 18.30
CA MET A 1 -22.26 -5.72 17.92
C MET A 1 -21.32 -6.36 16.90
N SER A 2 -20.77 -7.54 17.17
CA SER A 2 -19.72 -8.20 16.36
C SER A 2 -20.10 -8.45 14.89
N ALA A 3 -21.34 -8.87 14.60
CA ALA A 3 -21.79 -9.10 13.22
C ALA A 3 -21.77 -7.84 12.34
N ARG A 4 -22.09 -6.66 12.91
CA ARG A 4 -22.04 -5.38 12.17
C ARG A 4 -20.60 -4.96 11.89
N LEU A 5 -19.70 -5.16 12.85
CA LEU A 5 -18.27 -4.86 12.69
C LEU A 5 -17.61 -5.76 11.63
N ASN A 6 -17.94 -7.05 11.63
CA ASN A 6 -17.44 -7.99 10.61
C ASN A 6 -17.90 -7.61 9.21
N ASN A 7 -19.17 -7.21 9.04
CA ASN A 7 -19.68 -6.74 7.76
C ASN A 7 -19.03 -5.41 7.29
N ALA A 8 -18.60 -4.57 8.24
CA ALA A 8 -17.93 -3.29 7.95
C ALA A 8 -16.42 -3.43 7.68
N GLN A 9 -15.83 -4.59 8.01
CA GLN A 9 -14.38 -4.84 7.91
C GLN A 9 -13.77 -4.45 6.55
N PRO A 10 -14.36 -4.76 5.38
CA PRO A 10 -13.78 -4.39 4.09
C PRO A 10 -13.67 -2.86 3.88
N TYR A 11 -14.59 -2.09 4.46
CA TYR A 11 -14.57 -0.63 4.40
C TYR A 11 -13.52 -0.07 5.36
N ALA A 12 -13.42 -0.62 6.58
CA ALA A 12 -12.40 -0.23 7.55
C ALA A 12 -10.98 -0.48 7.01
N ILE A 13 -10.72 -1.65 6.41
CA ILE A 13 -9.45 -1.95 5.74
C ILE A 13 -9.18 -0.97 4.60
N GLY A 14 -10.21 -0.66 3.80
CA GLY A 14 -10.07 0.29 2.70
C GLY A 14 -9.72 1.71 3.17
N LEU A 15 -10.33 2.21 4.25
CA LEU A 15 -9.99 3.50 4.85
C LEU A 15 -8.58 3.49 5.45
N PHE A 16 -8.24 2.45 6.20
CA PHE A 16 -6.90 2.25 6.75
C PHE A 16 -5.83 2.30 5.64
N ARG A 17 -6.04 1.55 4.56
CA ARG A 17 -5.18 1.54 3.38
C ARG A 17 -4.99 2.94 2.78
N ILE A 18 -6.08 3.69 2.61
CA ILE A 18 -6.03 5.05 2.05
C ILE A 18 -5.18 5.97 2.94
N VAL A 19 -5.42 5.95 4.26
CA VAL A 19 -4.69 6.80 5.21
C VAL A 19 -3.20 6.43 5.26
N VAL A 20 -2.88 5.15 5.43
CA VAL A 20 -1.48 4.69 5.51
C VAL A 20 -0.74 4.96 4.20
N GLY A 21 -1.36 4.68 3.05
CA GLY A 21 -0.78 4.98 1.75
C GLY A 21 -0.54 6.48 1.54
N LEU A 22 -1.49 7.34 1.95
CA LEU A 22 -1.35 8.80 1.89
C LEU A 22 -0.18 9.29 2.73
N LEU A 23 -0.11 8.89 3.99
CA LEU A 23 0.96 9.34 4.89
C LEU A 23 2.33 8.92 4.36
N PHE A 24 2.45 7.70 3.86
CA PHE A 24 3.68 7.21 3.25
C PHE A 24 4.05 7.99 1.98
N ALA A 25 3.07 8.28 1.11
CA ALA A 25 3.31 9.11 -0.08
C ALA A 25 3.74 10.54 0.28
N CYS A 26 3.21 11.11 1.37
CA CYS A 26 3.63 12.41 1.87
C CYS A 26 5.09 12.44 2.32
N HIS A 27 5.59 11.36 2.96
CA HIS A 27 7.01 11.25 3.30
C HIS A 27 7.90 11.27 2.05
N GLY A 28 7.54 10.50 1.03
CA GLY A 28 8.27 10.50 -0.24
C GLY A 28 8.21 11.85 -0.96
N ALA A 29 7.04 12.49 -0.98
CA ALA A 29 6.87 13.83 -1.59
C ALA A 29 7.70 14.89 -0.86
N ARG A 30 7.72 14.87 0.48
CA ARG A 30 8.56 15.75 1.29
C ARG A 30 10.03 15.58 0.92
N SER A 31 10.51 14.34 0.91
CA SER A 31 11.92 14.00 0.67
C SER A 31 12.38 14.26 -0.78
N LEU A 32 11.52 14.05 -1.77
CA LEU A 32 11.88 14.23 -3.19
C LEU A 32 11.68 15.65 -3.71
N PHE A 33 10.70 16.40 -3.18
CA PHE A 33 10.29 17.67 -3.76
C PHE A 33 10.35 18.86 -2.80
N GLY A 34 10.66 18.66 -1.51
CA GLY A 34 10.72 19.77 -0.55
C GLY A 34 9.35 20.43 -0.35
N VAL A 35 8.29 19.62 -0.40
CA VAL A 35 6.91 20.08 -0.18
C VAL A 35 6.39 19.59 1.18
N LEU A 36 5.17 20.00 1.56
CA LEU A 36 4.52 19.58 2.81
C LEU A 36 5.35 19.89 4.07
N GLY A 37 6.05 21.03 4.06
CA GLY A 37 6.90 21.48 5.16
C GLY A 37 8.30 20.84 5.19
N GLY A 38 8.78 20.28 4.07
CA GLY A 38 10.19 19.92 3.88
C GLY A 38 10.97 21.10 3.28
N GLU A 39 12.10 21.46 3.88
CA GLU A 39 12.96 22.55 3.39
C GLU A 39 14.13 22.02 2.52
N GLU A 40 14.47 20.74 2.68
CA GLU A 40 15.56 20.08 1.97
C GLU A 40 15.08 18.85 1.21
N THR A 41 15.71 18.59 0.06
CA THR A 41 15.46 17.40 -0.76
C THR A 41 16.64 16.44 -0.70
N VAL A 42 16.36 15.15 -0.86
CA VAL A 42 17.40 14.14 -1.00
C VAL A 42 17.92 14.14 -2.44
N ALA A 43 19.23 14.34 -2.61
CA ALA A 43 19.86 14.31 -3.93
C ALA A 43 19.63 12.98 -4.64
N ALA A 44 19.37 13.03 -5.96
CA ALA A 44 19.05 11.86 -6.76
C ALA A 44 20.14 10.78 -6.70
N GLY A 45 19.73 9.53 -6.49
CA GLY A 45 20.63 8.38 -6.41
C GLY A 45 21.31 8.18 -5.04
N THR A 46 21.06 9.03 -4.05
CA THR A 46 21.65 8.89 -2.72
C THR A 46 21.14 7.63 -2.02
N TRP A 47 22.05 6.73 -1.66
CA TRP A 47 21.72 5.54 -0.88
C TRP A 47 21.71 5.84 0.63
N PRO A 48 20.74 5.33 1.42
CA PRO A 48 19.49 4.70 0.97
C PRO A 48 18.36 5.71 0.70
N GLY A 49 18.54 6.98 1.11
CA GLY A 49 17.45 7.96 1.26
C GLY A 49 16.64 8.26 0.00
N TRP A 50 17.27 8.37 -1.17
CA TRP A 50 16.55 8.70 -2.40
C TRP A 50 15.66 7.54 -2.85
N TYR A 51 16.17 6.31 -2.76
CA TYR A 51 15.40 5.11 -3.10
C TYR A 51 14.24 4.88 -2.13
N ALA A 52 14.46 5.12 -0.82
CA ALA A 52 13.40 5.09 0.18
C ALA A 52 12.29 6.09 -0.17
N ALA A 53 12.65 7.33 -0.49
CA ALA A 53 11.69 8.37 -0.84
C ALA A 53 10.89 8.07 -2.13
N VAL A 54 11.51 7.44 -3.13
CA VAL A 54 10.81 6.96 -4.34
C VAL A 54 9.83 5.85 -3.99
N ILE A 55 10.23 4.87 -3.17
CA ILE A 55 9.35 3.79 -2.72
C ILE A 55 8.19 4.34 -1.88
N GLU A 56 8.47 5.32 -1.02
CA GLU A 56 7.46 6.02 -0.21
C GLU A 56 6.40 6.68 -1.08
N LEU A 57 6.83 7.47 -2.06
CA LEU A 57 5.93 8.18 -2.96
C LEU A 57 5.13 7.22 -3.85
N VAL A 58 5.83 6.34 -4.58
CA VAL A 58 5.21 5.47 -5.59
C VAL A 58 4.43 4.35 -4.91
N GLY A 59 5.04 3.66 -3.96
CA GLY A 59 4.41 2.60 -3.18
C GLY A 59 3.23 3.11 -2.36
N GLY A 60 3.39 4.24 -1.68
CA GLY A 60 2.32 4.90 -0.93
C GLY A 60 1.14 5.26 -1.84
N THR A 61 1.40 5.83 -3.02
CA THR A 61 0.36 6.17 -4.00
C THR A 61 -0.36 4.94 -4.56
N LEU A 62 0.37 3.89 -4.94
CA LEU A 62 -0.22 2.64 -5.41
C LEU A 62 -1.09 2.00 -4.32
N VAL A 63 -0.60 1.95 -3.08
CA VAL A 63 -1.37 1.46 -1.94
C VAL A 63 -2.58 2.35 -1.69
N LEU A 64 -2.48 3.67 -1.74
CA LEU A 64 -3.58 4.64 -1.57
C LEU A 64 -4.68 4.50 -2.62
N LEU A 65 -4.32 4.22 -3.87
CA LEU A 65 -5.29 3.99 -4.94
C LEU A 65 -5.82 2.56 -4.94
N GLY A 66 -5.15 1.65 -4.23
CA GLY A 66 -5.49 0.24 -4.22
C GLY A 66 -5.22 -0.39 -5.57
N LEU A 67 -4.05 -0.07 -6.15
CA LEU A 67 -3.51 -0.60 -7.39
C LEU A 67 -2.37 -1.56 -7.07
N GLY A 68 -2.52 -2.84 -7.39
CA GLY A 68 -1.54 -3.88 -7.05
C GLY A 68 -1.26 -3.94 -5.55
N THR A 69 -2.29 -3.73 -4.71
CA THR A 69 -2.13 -3.43 -3.26
C THR A 69 -1.18 -4.40 -2.56
N ARG A 70 -1.29 -5.70 -2.83
CA ARG A 70 -0.46 -6.73 -2.17
C ARG A 70 1.02 -6.59 -2.53
N ALA A 71 1.34 -6.38 -3.81
CA ALA A 71 2.71 -6.25 -4.27
C ALA A 71 3.33 -4.92 -3.79
N ALA A 72 2.61 -3.81 -3.94
CA ALA A 72 3.06 -2.50 -3.47
C ALA A 72 3.28 -2.49 -1.94
N SER A 73 2.38 -3.11 -1.17
CA SER A 73 2.53 -3.21 0.28
C SER A 73 3.68 -4.12 0.69
N PHE A 74 3.95 -5.21 -0.05
CA PHE A 74 5.11 -6.07 0.24
C PHE A 74 6.43 -5.32 0.08
N ILE A 75 6.57 -4.55 -1.00
CA ILE A 75 7.75 -3.72 -1.25
C ILE A 75 7.89 -2.61 -0.18
N ALA A 76 6.81 -1.89 0.11
CA ALA A 76 6.81 -0.83 1.14
C ALA A 76 7.14 -1.39 2.54
N SER A 77 6.59 -2.57 2.88
CA SER A 77 6.92 -3.27 4.12
C SER A 77 8.40 -3.63 4.19
N GLY A 78 8.96 -4.20 3.13
CA GLY A 78 10.39 -4.54 3.06
C GLY A 78 11.30 -3.32 3.17
N ALA A 79 10.96 -2.21 2.51
CA ALA A 79 11.73 -0.96 2.61
C ALA A 79 11.75 -0.41 4.05
N MET A 80 10.63 -0.50 4.76
CA MET A 80 10.54 -0.07 6.15
C MET A 80 11.21 -1.04 7.13
N ALA A 81 11.21 -2.34 6.83
CA ALA A 81 12.02 -3.31 7.56
C ALA A 81 13.52 -3.00 7.40
N TYR A 82 13.98 -2.72 6.18
CA TYR A 82 15.36 -2.28 5.93
C TYR A 82 15.67 -0.99 6.70
N ALA A 83 14.80 0.03 6.63
CA ALA A 83 14.98 1.26 7.39
C ALA A 83 15.13 0.98 8.90
N TYR A 84 14.29 0.12 9.47
CA TYR A 84 14.41 -0.22 10.88
C TYR A 84 15.75 -0.89 11.21
N PHE A 85 16.10 -1.97 10.52
CA PHE A 85 17.28 -2.78 10.89
C PHE A 85 18.61 -2.14 10.51
N ASP A 86 18.68 -1.43 9.39
CA ASP A 86 19.94 -0.88 8.88
C ASP A 86 20.18 0.57 9.31
N VAL A 87 19.11 1.36 9.47
CA VAL A 87 19.22 2.80 9.81
C VAL A 87 18.96 3.06 11.30
N HIS A 88 17.89 2.51 11.87
CA HIS A 88 17.48 2.84 13.24
C HIS A 88 18.10 1.94 14.31
N GLN A 89 18.05 0.62 14.13
CA GLN A 89 18.49 -0.37 15.13
C GLN A 89 19.95 -0.21 15.60
N PRO A 90 20.92 0.23 14.77
CA PRO A 90 22.27 0.51 15.25
C PRO A 90 22.35 1.57 16.35
N SER A 91 21.37 2.47 16.45
CA SER A 91 21.34 3.53 17.47
C SER A 91 20.85 3.01 18.83
N ALA A 92 19.86 2.11 18.86
CA ALA A 92 19.36 1.41 20.05
C ALA A 92 18.45 0.25 19.65
N LEU A 93 18.23 -0.71 20.55
CA LEU A 93 17.38 -1.88 20.24
C LEU A 93 15.88 -1.54 20.20
N MET A 94 15.40 -0.68 21.12
CA MET A 94 13.98 -0.36 21.22
C MET A 94 13.61 0.79 20.28
N PRO A 95 12.50 0.69 19.51
CA PRO A 95 12.07 1.74 18.58
C PRO A 95 11.97 3.14 19.19
N ILE A 96 11.43 3.21 20.42
CA ILE A 96 11.26 4.46 21.17
C ILE A 96 12.58 5.15 21.51
N GLN A 97 13.70 4.42 21.49
CA GLN A 97 15.04 4.95 21.78
C GLN A 97 15.81 5.33 20.52
N ASN A 98 15.44 4.78 19.35
CA ASN A 98 16.17 4.94 18.09
C ASN A 98 15.40 5.71 17.00
N GLN A 99 14.23 6.27 17.35
CA GLN A 99 13.33 7.00 16.43
C GLN A 99 12.77 6.11 15.30
N GLY A 100 12.88 4.79 15.41
CA GLY A 100 12.43 3.81 14.42
C GLY A 100 10.98 3.37 14.58
N GLU A 101 10.21 4.02 15.46
CA GLU A 101 8.79 3.69 15.70
C GLU A 101 7.96 3.77 14.41
N LEU A 102 8.15 4.80 13.59
CA LEU A 102 7.45 4.92 12.31
C LEU A 102 7.87 3.85 11.31
N ALA A 103 9.16 3.51 11.23
CA ALA A 103 9.64 2.44 10.36
C ALA A 103 8.99 1.10 10.76
N ALA A 104 8.98 0.77 12.05
CA ALA A 104 8.32 -0.44 12.54
C ALA A 104 6.80 -0.42 12.30
N ALA A 105 6.13 0.71 12.55
CA ALA A 105 4.68 0.84 12.37
C ALA A 105 4.27 0.71 10.90
N PHE A 106 4.94 1.41 9.98
CA PHE A 106 4.67 1.28 8.54
C PHE A 106 5.00 -0.12 8.03
N CYS A 107 6.11 -0.72 8.48
CA CYS A 107 6.47 -2.10 8.12
C CYS A 107 5.31 -3.07 8.37
N TRP A 108 4.77 -3.08 9.59
CA TRP A 108 3.68 -3.97 9.97
C TRP A 108 2.32 -3.57 9.39
N ALA A 109 2.04 -2.28 9.25
CA ALA A 109 0.83 -1.79 8.59
C ALA A 109 0.75 -2.27 7.13
N PHE A 110 1.85 -2.14 6.38
CA PHE A 110 1.90 -2.64 5.01
C PHE A 110 1.92 -4.17 4.95
N PHE A 111 2.63 -4.84 5.86
CA PHE A 111 2.61 -6.31 5.93
C PHE A 111 1.18 -6.84 6.10
N LEU A 112 0.36 -6.22 6.96
CA LEU A 112 -1.05 -6.57 7.11
C LEU A 112 -1.84 -6.41 5.79
N LEU A 113 -1.54 -5.38 4.99
CA LEU A 113 -2.18 -5.15 3.69
C LEU A 113 -1.78 -6.19 2.62
N VAL A 114 -0.64 -6.88 2.78
CA VAL A 114 -0.29 -8.03 1.92
C VAL A 114 -1.33 -9.15 2.05
N PHE A 115 -1.83 -9.40 3.27
CA PHE A 115 -2.80 -10.46 3.53
C PHE A 115 -4.25 -10.01 3.32
N THR A 116 -4.57 -8.80 3.77
CA THR A 116 -5.94 -8.27 3.74
C THR A 116 -6.34 -7.69 2.37
N GLY A 117 -5.36 -7.26 1.56
CA GLY A 117 -5.57 -6.73 0.21
C GLY A 117 -6.21 -5.34 0.19
N SER A 118 -6.92 -5.02 -0.90
CA SER A 118 -7.34 -3.64 -1.21
C SER A 118 -8.58 -3.14 -0.45
N GLY A 119 -9.30 -4.02 0.25
CA GLY A 119 -10.59 -3.70 0.87
C GLY A 119 -11.68 -3.29 -0.14
N ALA A 120 -12.73 -2.63 0.35
CA ALA A 120 -13.91 -2.25 -0.44
C ALA A 120 -13.63 -1.16 -1.52
N PHE A 121 -12.60 -0.32 -1.30
CA PHE A 121 -12.29 0.85 -2.14
C PHE A 121 -11.14 0.62 -3.14
N GLY A 122 -10.69 -0.62 -3.36
CA GLY A 122 -9.58 -0.91 -4.27
C GLY A 122 -9.92 -0.75 -5.74
N LEU A 123 -9.13 0.01 -6.50
CA LEU A 123 -9.30 0.16 -7.94
C LEU A 123 -9.01 -1.14 -8.72
N ASP A 124 -8.19 -2.05 -8.17
CA ASP A 124 -7.92 -3.39 -8.71
C ASP A 124 -9.21 -4.17 -9.06
N ARG A 125 -10.27 -3.98 -8.27
CA ARG A 125 -11.56 -4.66 -8.46
C ARG A 125 -12.27 -4.21 -9.75
N PHE A 126 -12.14 -2.95 -10.13
CA PHE A 126 -12.78 -2.42 -11.33
C PHE A 126 -12.07 -2.90 -12.60
N LEU A 127 -10.75 -3.08 -12.54
CA LEU A 127 -9.94 -3.62 -13.63
C LEU A 127 -10.26 -5.10 -13.89
N ALA A 128 -10.38 -5.92 -12.84
CA ALA A 128 -10.73 -7.34 -12.97
C ALA A 128 -12.15 -7.56 -13.54
N LYS A 129 -13.12 -6.72 -13.16
CA LYS A 129 -14.52 -6.86 -13.61
C LYS A 129 -14.72 -6.57 -15.10
N ARG A 130 -13.84 -5.77 -15.73
CA ARG A 130 -13.90 -5.50 -17.19
C ARG A 130 -13.48 -6.70 -18.04
N SER A 131 -12.66 -7.60 -17.52
CA SER A 131 -12.18 -8.78 -18.26
C SER A 131 -13.26 -9.87 -18.38
N SER A 132 -14.11 -10.03 -17.36
CA SER A 132 -15.15 -11.08 -17.35
C SER A 132 -16.42 -10.76 -18.16
N GLY A 133 -16.55 -9.55 -18.72
CA GLY A 133 -17.71 -9.14 -19.53
C GLY A 133 -17.70 -9.63 -20.99
N ALA A 134 -16.63 -10.30 -21.43
CA ALA A 134 -16.45 -10.70 -22.82
C ALA A 134 -16.94 -12.13 -23.16
N THR A 135 -17.52 -12.86 -22.22
CA THR A 135 -18.11 -14.18 -22.52
C THR A 135 -19.60 -14.02 -22.84
N LYS A 136 -19.89 -13.79 -24.13
CA LYS A 136 -21.25 -13.80 -24.69
C LYS A 136 -21.85 -15.22 -24.48
N PRO A 137 -23.07 -15.38 -23.94
CA PRO A 137 -23.66 -16.71 -23.82
C PRO A 137 -23.95 -17.25 -25.22
N SER A 138 -23.32 -18.37 -25.56
CA SER A 138 -23.64 -19.15 -26.75
C SER A 138 -25.11 -19.53 -26.67
N ARG A 139 -25.93 -18.97 -27.58
CA ARG A 139 -27.33 -19.38 -27.77
C ARG A 139 -27.34 -20.87 -28.09
N ASP A 140 -27.86 -21.67 -27.16
CA ASP A 140 -28.24 -23.04 -27.42
C ASP A 140 -29.28 -23.05 -28.55
N LYS A 141 -28.91 -23.68 -29.68
CA LYS A 141 -29.83 -23.99 -30.76
C LYS A 141 -30.17 -25.46 -30.62
N SER A 142 -31.19 -25.78 -29.83
CA SER A 142 -31.85 -27.07 -29.91
C SER A 142 -32.61 -27.12 -31.24
N PRO A 143 -32.34 -28.07 -32.15
CA PRO A 143 -33.20 -28.26 -33.31
C PRO A 143 -34.48 -28.97 -32.84
N VAL A 144 -35.61 -28.30 -33.00
CA VAL A 144 -36.92 -28.95 -32.96
C VAL A 144 -37.07 -29.72 -34.28
N ALA A 145 -37.15 -31.04 -34.19
CA ALA A 145 -37.71 -31.93 -35.23
C ALA A 145 -38.63 -32.90 -34.47
N ALA A 146 -39.95 -32.74 -34.58
CA ALA A 146 -40.84 -33.26 -35.63
C ALA A 146 -41.17 -34.74 -35.40
#